data_AF-A0A0M0KH56-F1
#
_entry.id   AF-A0A0M0KH56-F1
#
_cell.length_a   1.000
_cell.length_b   1.000
_cell.length_c   1.000
_cell.angle_alpha   90.00
_cell.angle_beta   90.00
_cell.angle_gamma   90.00
#
_symmetry.space_group_name_H-M   'P 1'
#
loop_
_entity.id
_entity.type
_entity.pdbx_description
1 polymer ?
#
loop_
_entity_poly.entity_id
_entity_poly.type
_entity_poly.pdbx_seq_one_letter_code
_entity_poly.pdbx_strand_id
1 'polypeptide(L)'
;MSNHAKTLYQYNVWANGRIMEHLQTISPEKYEQEIKSVFPSLAKVCSHLYLVEYLWLDILEGKDMGVALEEVFQLQHETDALPLEELEAAYRTLSERFLSFLEKEENLERRILLNNPYVGERETSLAEIVLHAANHGTYHRGNISAMLHQLGDASVMTDFVFYMYQEDL
;
A
#
# COMPACT_ATOMS: atom_id res chain seq x y z
N MET A 1 -20.82 2.83 4.97
CA MET A 1 -19.67 3.08 4.08
C MET A 1 -18.92 1.79 3.75
N SER A 2 -19.21 0.67 4.44
CA SER A 2 -18.56 -0.64 4.27
C SER A 2 -18.31 -1.14 2.84
N ASN A 3 -19.28 -1.08 1.92
CA ASN A 3 -19.07 -1.59 0.56
C ASN A 3 -18.02 -0.76 -0.21
N HIS A 4 -18.01 0.56 -0.01
CA HIS A 4 -17.03 1.44 -0.64
C HIS A 4 -15.61 1.21 -0.11
N ALA A 5 -15.45 0.88 1.17
CA ALA A 5 -14.14 0.57 1.74
C ALA A 5 -13.55 -0.71 1.13
N LYS A 6 -14.37 -1.77 0.95
CA LYS A 6 -13.93 -3.01 0.27
C LYS A 6 -13.55 -2.72 -1.19
N THR A 7 -14.40 -2.01 -1.93
CA THR A 7 -14.11 -1.62 -3.32
C THR A 7 -12.83 -0.78 -3.45
N LEU A 8 -12.62 0.18 -2.54
CA LEU A 8 -11.41 1.00 -2.55
C LEU A 8 -10.15 0.18 -2.25
N TYR A 9 -10.25 -0.84 -1.38
CA TYR A 9 -9.11 -1.72 -1.14
C TYR A 9 -8.83 -2.65 -2.32
N GLN A 10 -9.87 -3.20 -2.98
CA GLN A 10 -9.70 -3.98 -4.22
C GLN A 10 -9.04 -3.13 -5.32
N TYR A 11 -9.47 -1.88 -5.47
CA TYR A 11 -8.80 -0.91 -6.32
C TYR A 11 -7.33 -0.71 -5.93
N ASN A 12 -7.03 -0.58 -4.63
CA ASN A 12 -5.66 -0.40 -4.15
C ASN A 12 -4.75 -1.57 -4.56
N VAL A 13 -5.23 -2.81 -4.39
CA VAL A 13 -4.52 -4.03 -4.80
C VAL A 13 -4.27 -4.02 -6.31
N TRP A 14 -5.30 -3.74 -7.12
CA TRP A 14 -5.17 -3.61 -8.57
C TRP A 14 -4.16 -2.54 -8.97
N ALA A 15 -4.25 -1.34 -8.40
CA ALA A 15 -3.41 -0.20 -8.75
C ALA A 15 -1.94 -0.43 -8.37
N ASN A 16 -1.68 -1.08 -7.23
CA ASN A 16 -0.34 -1.47 -6.83
C ASN A 16 0.24 -2.53 -7.79
N GLY A 17 -0.54 -3.57 -8.13
CA GLY A 17 -0.12 -4.58 -9.10
C GLY A 17 0.28 -3.96 -10.43
N ARG A 18 -0.55 -3.05 -10.96
CA ARG A 18 -0.26 -2.30 -12.20
C ARG A 18 1.05 -1.52 -12.15
N ILE A 19 1.36 -0.90 -11.01
CA ILE A 19 2.62 -0.17 -10.80
C ILE A 19 3.80 -1.15 -10.75
N MET A 20 3.69 -2.25 -10.01
CA MET A 20 4.78 -3.24 -9.91
C MET A 20 5.08 -3.89 -11.27
N GLU A 21 4.04 -4.28 -12.01
CA GLU A 21 4.16 -4.80 -13.39
C GLU A 21 4.88 -3.79 -14.30
N HIS A 22 4.52 -2.50 -14.20
CA HIS A 22 5.17 -1.46 -15.00
C HIS A 22 6.64 -1.27 -14.62
N LEU A 23 6.95 -1.31 -13.33
CA LEU A 23 8.32 -1.20 -12.83
C LEU A 23 9.22 -2.36 -13.29
N GLN A 24 8.66 -3.54 -13.60
CA GLN A 24 9.44 -4.63 -14.22
C GLN A 24 9.84 -4.35 -15.67
N THR A 25 9.18 -3.39 -16.33
CA THR A 25 9.50 -3.03 -17.73
C THR A 25 10.56 -1.93 -17.84
N ILE A 26 10.86 -1.23 -16.75
CA ILE A 26 11.96 -0.26 -16.71
C ILE A 26 13.29 -0.97 -16.42
N SER A 27 14.40 -0.31 -16.70
CA SER A 27 15.72 -0.91 -16.45
C SER A 27 15.96 -1.11 -14.94
N PRO A 28 16.47 -2.28 -14.49
CA PRO A 28 16.70 -2.56 -13.06
C PRO A 28 17.54 -1.50 -12.34
N GLU A 29 18.48 -0.87 -13.05
CA GLU A 29 19.33 0.18 -12.50
C GLU A 29 18.51 1.40 -12.04
N LYS A 30 17.39 1.72 -12.70
CA LYS A 30 16.53 2.86 -12.36
C LYS A 30 15.69 2.60 -11.11
N TYR A 31 15.38 1.34 -10.81
CA TYR A 31 14.62 0.97 -9.62
C TYR A 31 15.37 1.35 -8.34
N GLU A 32 16.69 1.13 -8.34
CA GLU A 32 17.56 1.44 -7.19
C GLU A 32 18.22 2.83 -7.28
N GLN A 33 18.21 3.46 -8.46
CA GLN A 33 18.87 4.74 -8.69
C GLN A 33 18.44 5.81 -7.67
N GLU A 34 19.44 6.46 -7.06
CA GLU A 34 19.19 7.58 -6.17
C GLU A 34 18.65 8.80 -6.94
N ILE A 35 17.56 9.36 -6.42
CA ILE A 35 16.91 10.56 -6.94
C ILE A 35 16.56 11.51 -5.80
N LYS A 36 16.59 12.82 -6.11
CA LYS A 36 16.13 13.85 -5.18
C LYS A 36 14.61 13.97 -5.26
N SER A 37 13.90 13.19 -4.45
CA SER A 37 12.45 13.21 -4.30
C SER A 37 12.06 12.99 -2.83
N VAL A 38 10.76 12.84 -2.53
CA VAL A 38 10.25 12.49 -1.20
C VAL A 38 10.85 11.16 -0.72
N PHE A 39 11.06 10.22 -1.64
CA PHE A 39 11.81 8.99 -1.43
C PHE A 39 13.10 9.03 -2.25
N PRO A 40 14.20 8.45 -1.74
CA PRO A 40 15.48 8.55 -2.43
C PRO A 40 15.61 7.55 -3.60
N SER A 41 14.72 6.57 -3.76
CA SER A 41 14.65 5.71 -4.97
C SER A 41 13.26 5.08 -5.11
N LEU A 42 12.98 4.48 -6.28
CA LEU A 42 11.73 3.74 -6.52
C LEU A 42 11.60 2.54 -5.56
N ALA A 43 12.70 1.85 -5.28
CA ALA A 43 12.73 0.76 -4.29
C ALA A 43 12.22 1.21 -2.91
N LYS A 44 12.65 2.37 -2.42
CA LYS A 44 12.24 2.87 -1.09
C LYS A 44 10.77 3.21 -1.01
N VAL A 45 10.17 3.79 -2.06
CA VAL A 45 8.72 4.07 -2.05
C VAL A 45 7.89 2.80 -2.19
N CYS A 46 8.37 1.79 -2.94
CA CYS A 46 7.70 0.49 -3.04
C CYS A 46 7.73 -0.28 -1.72
N SER A 47 8.88 -0.28 -1.05
CA SER A 47 9.07 -0.82 0.31
C SER A 47 8.16 -0.10 1.32
N HIS A 48 8.13 1.23 1.31
CA HIS A 48 7.25 2.02 2.19
C HIS A 48 5.77 1.68 2.00
N LEU A 49 5.30 1.60 0.75
CA LEU A 49 3.92 1.19 0.46
C LEU A 49 3.60 -0.21 1.04
N TYR A 50 4.56 -1.15 1.00
CA TYR A 50 4.37 -2.53 1.48
C TYR A 50 4.20 -2.53 2.98
N LEU A 51 5.12 -1.85 3.66
CA LEU A 51 5.17 -1.77 5.11
C LEU A 51 3.97 -1.06 5.70
N VAL A 52 3.45 -0.02 5.04
CA VAL A 52 2.23 0.65 5.51
C VAL A 52 1.00 -0.24 5.35
N GLU A 53 0.88 -1.01 4.27
CA GLU A 53 -0.20 -2.00 4.18
C GLU A 53 -0.06 -3.12 5.21
N TYR A 54 1.16 -3.59 5.45
CA TYR A 54 1.46 -4.60 6.47
C TYR A 54 1.05 -4.10 7.86
N LEU A 55 1.45 -2.87 8.20
CA LEU A 55 1.09 -2.18 9.44
C LEU A 55 -0.41 -2.18 9.68
N TRP A 56 -1.17 -1.70 8.68
CA TRP A 56 -2.60 -1.50 8.85
C TRP A 56 -3.36 -2.83 8.88
N LEU A 57 -2.89 -3.85 8.15
CA LEU A 57 -3.49 -5.18 8.24
C LEU A 57 -3.27 -5.80 9.62
N ASP A 58 -2.06 -5.71 10.17
CA ASP A 58 -1.77 -6.19 11.52
C ASP A 58 -2.68 -5.53 12.57
N ILE A 59 -2.87 -4.21 12.46
CA ILE A 59 -3.79 -3.46 13.34
C ILE A 59 -5.23 -3.92 13.17
N LEU A 60 -5.68 -4.16 11.93
CA LEU A 60 -7.01 -4.70 11.64
C LEU A 60 -7.21 -6.11 12.22
N GLU A 61 -6.17 -6.93 12.21
CA GLU A 61 -6.11 -8.26 12.83
C GLU A 61 -5.98 -8.21 14.36
N GLY A 62 -5.93 -7.01 14.95
CA GLY A 62 -5.99 -6.77 16.39
C GLY A 62 -4.65 -6.55 17.07
N LYS A 63 -3.55 -6.37 16.32
CA LYS A 63 -2.25 -6.02 16.88
C LYS A 63 -2.28 -4.58 17.42
N ASP A 64 -1.62 -4.36 18.56
CA ASP A 64 -1.40 -3.00 19.08
C ASP A 64 -0.56 -2.18 18.10
N MET A 65 -0.92 -0.91 17.92
CA MET A 65 -0.26 -0.04 16.93
C MET A 65 1.22 0.20 17.26
N GLY A 66 1.60 0.28 18.53
CA GLY A 66 3.00 0.45 18.94
C GLY A 66 3.84 -0.77 18.56
N VAL A 67 3.30 -1.97 18.80
CA VAL A 67 3.96 -3.24 18.42
C VAL A 67 4.05 -3.37 16.90
N ALA A 68 2.97 -3.09 16.17
CA ALA A 68 2.94 -3.17 14.72
C ALA A 68 3.93 -2.16 14.07
N LEU A 69 4.07 -0.96 14.65
CA LEU A 69 5.07 0.01 14.22
C LEU A 69 6.49 -0.48 14.45
N GLU A 70 6.77 -1.07 15.63
CA GLU A 70 8.09 -1.62 15.95
C GLU A 70 8.51 -2.71 14.96
N GLU A 71 7.59 -3.63 14.62
CA GLU A 71 7.86 -4.68 13.63
C GLU A 71 8.15 -4.11 12.24
N VAL A 72 7.37 -3.11 11.80
CA VAL A 72 7.60 -2.43 10.51
C VAL A 72 8.97 -1.74 10.48
N PHE A 73 9.40 -1.09 11.57
CA PHE A 73 10.73 -0.50 11.65
C PHE A 73 11.84 -1.54 11.53
N GLN A 74 11.64 -2.75 12.06
CA GLN A 74 12.60 -3.85 11.94
C GLN A 74 12.65 -4.39 10.51
N LEU A 75 11.50 -4.50 9.84
CA LEU A 75 11.40 -5.00 8.46
C LEU A 75 11.88 -3.99 7.40
N GLN A 76 11.95 -2.69 7.73
CA GLN A 76 12.27 -1.64 6.76
C GLN A 76 13.60 -1.89 6.04
N HIS A 77 14.66 -2.28 6.77
CA HIS A 77 15.97 -2.46 6.16
C HIS A 77 15.99 -3.63 5.16
N GLU A 78 15.28 -4.71 5.47
CA GLU A 78 15.20 -5.90 4.63
C GLU A 78 14.37 -5.61 3.37
N THR A 79 13.18 -5.03 3.55
CA THR A 79 12.26 -4.69 2.45
C THR A 79 12.83 -3.64 1.49
N ASP A 80 13.61 -2.70 2.01
CA ASP A 80 14.34 -1.70 1.24
C ASP A 80 15.41 -2.26 0.29
N ALA A 81 15.90 -3.46 0.58
CA ALA A 81 16.94 -4.15 -0.18
C ALA A 81 16.38 -5.29 -1.04
N LEU A 82 15.07 -5.54 -0.98
CA LEU A 82 14.44 -6.60 -1.77
C LEU A 82 14.47 -6.24 -3.27
N PRO A 83 14.85 -7.20 -4.13
CA PRO A 83 14.57 -7.11 -5.55
C PRO A 83 13.08 -6.89 -5.80
N LEU A 84 12.75 -6.18 -6.88
CA LEU A 84 11.36 -5.82 -7.21
C LEU A 84 10.45 -7.05 -7.29
N GLU A 85 10.94 -8.14 -7.87
CA GLU A 85 10.19 -9.40 -8.04
C GLU A 85 9.87 -10.07 -6.69
N GLU A 86 10.81 -10.00 -5.74
CA GLU A 86 10.61 -10.54 -4.39
C GLU A 86 9.63 -9.68 -3.59
N LEU A 87 9.75 -8.35 -3.71
CA LEU A 87 8.83 -7.41 -3.09
C LEU A 87 7.41 -7.56 -3.66
N GLU A 88 7.27 -7.72 -4.98
CA GLU A 88 5.98 -7.98 -5.63
C GLU A 88 5.34 -9.28 -5.11
N ALA A 89 6.12 -10.36 -4.97
CA ALA A 89 5.62 -11.62 -4.42
C ALA A 89 5.15 -11.46 -2.96
N ALA A 90 5.88 -10.68 -2.15
CA ALA A 90 5.50 -10.33 -0.79
C ALA A 90 4.20 -9.51 -0.76
N TYR A 91 4.06 -8.53 -1.65
CA TYR A 91 2.83 -7.75 -1.82
C TYR A 91 1.63 -8.59 -2.17
N ARG A 92 1.77 -9.54 -3.10
CA ARG A 92 0.68 -10.42 -3.50
C ARG A 92 0.19 -11.24 -2.30
N THR A 93 1.13 -11.82 -1.55
CA THR A 93 0.83 -12.56 -0.31
C THR A 93 0.11 -11.69 0.72
N LEU A 94 0.60 -10.46 0.93
CA LEU A 94 -0.01 -9.50 1.84
C LEU A 94 -1.42 -9.09 1.39
N SER A 95 -1.60 -8.81 0.11
CA SER A 95 -2.88 -8.41 -0.48
C SER A 95 -3.93 -9.52 -0.36
N GLU A 96 -3.53 -10.78 -0.60
CA GLU A 96 -4.39 -11.95 -0.41
C GLU A 96 -4.83 -12.09 1.06
N ARG A 97 -3.92 -11.89 2.01
CA ARG A 97 -4.22 -11.89 3.45
C ARG A 97 -5.21 -10.79 3.81
N PHE A 98 -4.99 -9.58 3.31
CA PHE A 98 -5.86 -8.43 3.56
C PHE A 98 -7.26 -8.64 2.96
N LEU A 99 -7.34 -9.10 1.71
CA LEU A 99 -8.62 -9.42 1.07
C LEU A 99 -9.36 -10.53 1.83
N SER A 100 -8.65 -11.56 2.31
CA SER A 100 -9.25 -12.62 3.15
C SER A 100 -9.78 -12.08 4.48
N PHE A 101 -9.08 -11.13 5.11
CA PHE A 101 -9.58 -10.43 6.29
C PHE A 101 -10.88 -9.68 5.97
N LEU A 102 -10.90 -8.90 4.88
CA LEU A 102 -12.09 -8.14 4.48
C LEU A 102 -13.28 -9.01 4.09
N GLU A 103 -13.04 -10.20 3.53
CA GLU A 103 -14.10 -11.16 3.21
C GLU A 103 -14.76 -11.71 4.48
N LYS A 104 -13.95 -12.02 5.51
CA LYS A 104 -14.42 -12.58 6.79
C LYS A 104 -15.07 -11.53 7.70
N GLU A 105 -14.68 -10.26 7.60
CA GLU A 105 -15.22 -9.19 8.45
C GLU A 105 -16.63 -8.78 7.99
N GLU A 106 -17.62 -9.11 8.83
CA GLU A 106 -19.03 -8.84 8.59
C GLU A 106 -19.41 -7.37 8.81
N ASN A 107 -18.71 -6.68 9.71
CA ASN A 107 -19.03 -5.30 10.10
C ASN A 107 -17.81 -4.37 10.09
N LEU A 108 -17.52 -3.79 8.94
CA LEU A 108 -16.46 -2.77 8.83
C LEU A 108 -16.74 -1.46 9.58
N GLU A 109 -17.98 -1.21 10.02
CA GLU A 109 -18.29 -0.06 10.87
C GLU A 109 -18.00 -0.34 12.36
N ARG A 110 -17.59 -1.56 12.70
CA ARG A 110 -17.09 -1.91 14.04
C ARG A 110 -15.95 -0.98 14.40
N ARG A 111 -16.01 -0.43 15.61
CA ARG A 111 -15.01 0.50 16.13
C ARG A 111 -14.02 -0.21 17.02
N ILE A 112 -12.77 0.23 16.94
CA ILE A 112 -11.66 -0.19 17.80
C ILE A 112 -11.04 1.04 18.45
N LEU A 113 -10.46 0.86 19.63
CA LEU A 113 -9.61 1.87 20.25
C LEU A 113 -8.20 1.69 19.71
N LEU A 114 -7.75 2.65 18.91
CA LEU A 114 -6.40 2.69 18.37
C LEU A 114 -5.50 3.48 19.33
N ASN A 115 -4.51 2.82 19.92
CA ASN A 115 -3.48 3.47 20.73
C ASN A 115 -2.45 4.15 19.81
N ASN A 116 -2.83 5.31 19.24
CA ASN A 116 -2.00 6.00 18.28
C ASN A 116 -0.89 6.80 18.98
N PRO A 117 0.40 6.50 18.75
CA PRO A 117 1.49 7.16 19.46
C PRO A 117 1.69 8.63 19.07
N TYR A 118 1.10 9.10 17.98
CA TYR A 118 1.25 10.47 17.48
C TYR A 118 0.15 11.41 17.96
N VAL A 119 -1.06 10.90 18.21
CA VAL A 119 -2.23 11.71 18.59
C VAL A 119 -2.92 11.25 19.87
N GLY A 120 -2.44 10.18 20.49
CA GLY A 120 -3.07 9.50 21.63
C GLY A 120 -4.20 8.57 21.20
N GLU A 121 -4.85 7.95 22.18
CA GLU A 121 -5.95 7.01 21.93
C GLU A 121 -7.08 7.63 21.08
N ARG A 122 -7.50 6.91 20.03
CA ARG A 122 -8.59 7.33 19.15
C ARG A 122 -9.49 6.16 18.84
N GLU A 123 -10.78 6.37 18.97
CA GLU A 123 -11.76 5.43 18.46
C GLU A 123 -11.86 5.59 16.94
N THR A 124 -11.72 4.50 16.19
CA THR A 124 -11.82 4.48 14.72
C THR A 124 -12.57 3.24 14.27
N SER A 125 -13.30 3.32 13.16
CA SER A 125 -13.86 2.15 12.49
C SER A 125 -12.81 1.43 11.66
N LEU A 126 -13.04 0.14 11.38
CA LEU A 126 -12.22 -0.61 10.43
C LEU A 126 -12.31 -0.01 9.02
N ALA A 127 -13.50 0.45 8.62
CA ALA A 127 -13.72 1.12 7.34
C ALA A 127 -12.83 2.37 7.17
N GLU A 128 -12.66 3.17 8.22
CA GLU A 128 -11.76 4.33 8.23
C GLU A 128 -10.29 3.93 8.05
N ILE A 129 -9.86 2.83 8.67
CA ILE A 129 -8.50 2.29 8.49
C ILE A 129 -8.29 1.79 7.06
N VAL A 130 -9.24 1.04 6.52
CA VAL A 130 -9.17 0.51 5.14
C VAL A 130 -9.15 1.66 4.13
N LEU A 131 -9.99 2.68 4.33
CA LEU A 131 -9.98 3.90 3.53
C LEU A 131 -8.62 4.61 3.59
N HIS A 132 -8.04 4.73 4.79
CA HIS A 132 -6.73 5.34 4.97
C HIS A 132 -5.65 4.57 4.21
N ALA A 133 -5.61 3.24 4.33
CA ALA A 133 -4.64 2.41 3.62
C ALA A 133 -4.71 2.61 2.09
N ALA A 134 -5.92 2.55 1.51
CA ALA A 134 -6.11 2.77 0.07
C ALA A 134 -5.76 4.20 -0.39
N ASN A 135 -6.11 5.21 0.41
CA ASN A 135 -5.81 6.61 0.09
C ASN A 135 -4.31 6.92 0.22
N HIS A 136 -3.65 6.37 1.24
CA HIS A 136 -2.20 6.46 1.40
C HIS A 136 -1.47 5.80 0.23
N GLY A 137 -1.96 4.65 -0.23
CA GLY A 137 -1.51 4.00 -1.47
C GLY A 137 -1.58 4.95 -2.68
N THR A 138 -2.73 5.60 -2.86
CA THR A 138 -2.96 6.55 -3.97
C THR A 138 -1.97 7.73 -3.94
N TYR A 139 -1.75 8.30 -2.76
CA TYR A 139 -0.80 9.40 -2.57
C TYR A 139 0.62 9.02 -3.03
N HIS A 140 1.13 7.86 -2.61
CA HIS A 140 2.49 7.44 -2.95
C HIS A 140 2.64 6.85 -4.34
N ARG A 141 1.60 6.27 -4.95
CA ARG A 141 1.59 5.99 -6.39
C ARG A 141 1.74 7.27 -7.22
N GLY A 142 1.19 8.39 -6.73
CA GLY A 142 1.47 9.72 -7.29
C GLY A 142 2.95 10.11 -7.20
N ASN A 143 3.63 9.81 -6.09
CA ASN A 143 5.08 10.01 -5.99
C ASN A 143 5.84 9.13 -6.99
N ILE A 144 5.50 7.83 -7.10
CA ILE A 144 6.10 6.92 -8.08
C ILE A 144 5.95 7.47 -9.51
N SER A 145 4.77 7.97 -9.85
CA SER A 145 4.51 8.60 -11.16
C SER A 145 5.46 9.77 -11.43
N ALA A 146 5.59 10.71 -10.48
CA ALA A 146 6.51 11.83 -10.59
C ALA A 146 7.98 11.39 -10.68
N MET A 147 8.36 10.36 -9.91
CA MET A 147 9.72 9.81 -9.90
C MET A 147 10.08 9.14 -11.22
N LEU A 148 9.16 8.37 -11.83
CA LEU A 148 9.34 7.79 -13.17
C LEU A 148 9.57 8.88 -14.22
N HIS A 149 8.77 9.96 -14.18
CA HIS A 149 8.97 11.09 -15.08
C HIS A 149 10.33 11.76 -14.91
N GLN A 150 10.83 11.90 -13.66
CA GLN A 150 12.17 12.42 -13.39
C GLN A 150 13.29 11.50 -13.94
N LEU A 151 13.04 10.20 -14.00
CA LEU A 151 13.93 9.20 -14.59
C LEU A 151 13.78 9.05 -16.12
N GLY A 152 12.93 9.87 -16.74
CA GLY A 152 12.68 9.90 -18.17
C GLY A 152 11.70 8.83 -18.68
N ASP A 153 10.98 8.15 -17.79
CA ASP A 153 9.97 7.14 -18.13
C ASP A 153 8.56 7.68 -17.92
N ALA A 154 7.59 7.13 -18.66
CA ALA A 154 6.18 7.35 -18.36
C ALA A 154 5.73 6.49 -17.17
N SER A 155 4.68 6.92 -16.47
CA SER A 155 3.96 6.07 -15.52
C SER A 155 2.80 5.32 -16.19
N VAL A 156 2.01 4.60 -15.41
CA VAL A 156 0.80 3.90 -15.85
C VAL A 156 -0.45 4.47 -15.22
N MET A 157 -1.56 4.37 -15.96
CA MET A 157 -2.87 4.79 -15.47
C MET A 157 -3.30 3.92 -14.29
N THR A 158 -3.58 4.57 -13.17
CA THR A 158 -4.09 3.95 -11.94
C THR A 158 -5.35 4.65 -11.45
N ASP A 159 -6.09 5.31 -12.34
CA ASP A 159 -7.31 6.03 -11.97
C ASP A 159 -8.41 5.06 -11.52
N PHE A 160 -9.11 5.40 -10.44
CA PHE A 160 -10.20 4.59 -9.91
C PHE A 160 -11.33 4.38 -10.93
N VAL A 161 -11.63 5.40 -11.74
CA VAL A 161 -12.65 5.29 -12.79
C VAL A 161 -12.26 4.27 -13.87
N PHE A 162 -10.97 4.17 -14.17
CA PHE A 162 -10.48 3.18 -15.12
C PHE A 162 -10.64 1.76 -14.56
N TYR A 163 -10.28 1.55 -13.29
CA TYR A 163 -10.53 0.27 -12.59
C TYR A 163 -12.01 -0.13 -12.61
N MET A 164 -12.93 0.79 -12.31
CA MET A 164 -14.37 0.50 -12.24
C MET A 164 -14.99 0.07 -13.58
N TYR A 165 -14.42 0.51 -14.71
CA TYR A 165 -14.98 0.24 -16.04
C TYR A 165 -14.23 -0.86 -16.80
N GLN A 166 -13.26 -1.54 -16.17
CA GLN A 166 -12.58 -2.68 -16.80
C GLN A 166 -13.48 -3.92 -16.94
N GLU A 167 -14.54 -4.06 -16.13
CA GLU A 167 -15.49 -5.18 -16.24
C GLU A 167 -16.49 -5.02 -17.41
N ASP A 168 -16.56 -3.84 -18.02
CA ASP A 168 -17.47 -3.51 -19.14
C ASP A 168 -16.78 -3.57 -20.52
N LEU A 169 -15.53 -4.06 -20.61
CA LEU A 169 -14.75 -4.23 -21.84
C LEU A 169 -14.54 -5.72 -22.18
#